data_AF-A0A2V8Z100-F1
#
_entry.id   AF-A0A2V8Z100-F1
#
_cell.length_a   1.000
_cell.length_b   1.000
_cell.length_c   1.000
_cell.angle_alpha   90.00
_cell.angle_beta   90.00
_cell.angle_gamma   90.00
#
_symmetry.space_group_name_H-M   'P 1'
#
loop_
_entity.id
_entity.type
_entity.pdbx_description
1 polymer ?
#
loop_
_entity_poly.entity_id
_entity_poly.type
_entity_poly.pdbx_seq_one_letter_code
_entity_poly.pdbx_strand_id
1 'polypeptide(L)'
;MRAARSLPGHCLNLTSGPSRKLHGKDNSGGLRGSLAYEAQTMRRIASWILFAALTAVLVMALAERPALAQAPTGPQGGPPPSQQQQKPTPQQSPPPGQQPPQSGVSISVDVPVVTMDVVAATQHGDLIPNLKKENFRVLDDGVPQAITNFAPTDAPITMVLLLEFSNDRWGGFFSYLSKYWSQYLFSNLQPKDWVALETFDMKTHIEVDFTQNKDEVLQAIYHLYFPGFSESNVFDALLETIDRLKDVKGRRSIVLLASGRDTFSKHTLDQTMKALRGSDVPIFCVGLGRVYTNFLDSMGSMNPHMDYLQAENQLRTFAQETGGFAWFPQFEGEMPDIFRSVASFLRHQYSISFTPSGGGRDGKFHKVKVELVAPDGGPLTIVDQKGKKQKYVVYAREGYQATKPGAAD
;
A
#
# COMPACT_ATOMS: atom_id res chain seq x y z
N MET A 1 62.04 -15.13 39.37
CA MET A 1 62.77 -14.65 40.58
C MET A 1 62.28 -13.25 40.95
N ARG A 2 62.69 -12.78 42.14
CA ARG A 2 62.54 -11.43 42.78
C ARG A 2 62.60 -10.23 41.80
N ALA A 3 61.95 -9.07 41.96
CA ALA A 3 61.35 -8.30 43.08
C ALA A 3 62.25 -7.28 43.84
N ALA A 4 61.99 -5.97 43.64
CA ALA A 4 62.27 -4.75 44.44
C ALA A 4 61.45 -3.56 43.83
N ARG A 5 61.06 -2.41 44.41
CA ARG A 5 61.21 -1.66 45.69
C ARG A 5 62.22 -0.46 45.76
N SER A 6 61.83 0.54 46.58
CA SER A 6 62.41 1.88 46.87
C SER A 6 62.06 2.99 45.84
N LEU A 7 61.51 4.19 46.13
CA LEU A 7 61.48 5.15 47.29
C LEU A 7 62.73 6.05 47.44
N PRO A 8 62.64 7.30 48.00
CA PRO A 8 61.49 8.26 48.08
C PRO A 8 61.82 9.79 47.96
N GLY A 9 60.79 10.61 47.70
CA GLY A 9 60.41 11.87 48.42
C GLY A 9 61.31 13.13 48.51
N HIS A 10 60.67 14.31 48.58
CA HIS A 10 61.09 15.45 49.44
C HIS A 10 59.93 16.47 49.64
N CYS A 11 59.99 17.27 50.71
CA CYS A 11 58.88 18.15 51.21
C CYS A 11 59.13 19.66 50.99
N LEU A 12 58.09 20.48 51.15
CA LEU A 12 58.22 21.91 51.53
C LEU A 12 57.00 22.42 52.34
N ASN A 13 57.18 23.52 53.10
CA ASN A 13 56.26 24.11 54.09
C ASN A 13 56.68 25.57 54.42
N LEU A 14 55.93 26.45 55.09
CA LEU A 14 54.58 26.35 55.71
C LEU A 14 53.65 27.45 55.08
N THR A 15 52.91 28.42 55.65
CA THR A 15 52.58 28.98 56.99
C THR A 15 51.14 29.58 56.99
N SER A 16 50.58 29.92 58.15
CA SER A 16 49.22 30.52 58.38
C SER A 16 49.16 32.03 58.03
N GLY A 17 48.03 32.73 57.82
CA GLY A 17 46.56 32.62 58.12
C GLY A 17 45.95 34.02 57.79
N PRO A 18 44.86 34.55 58.41
CA PRO A 18 43.81 33.98 59.27
C PRO A 18 42.37 34.25 58.74
N SER A 19 41.34 33.80 59.47
CA SER A 19 39.91 33.97 59.10
C SER A 19 39.34 35.39 59.32
N ARG A 20 38.32 35.78 58.54
CA ARG A 20 37.41 36.92 58.85
C ARG A 20 35.93 36.56 58.66
N LYS A 21 35.06 37.34 59.33
CA LYS A 21 33.63 37.06 59.52
C LYS A 21 32.74 37.50 58.34
N LEU A 22 31.57 36.88 58.27
CA LEU A 22 30.40 37.34 57.51
C LEU A 22 30.03 38.80 57.84
N HIS A 23 29.52 39.50 56.83
CA HIS A 23 28.67 40.69 56.98
C HIS A 23 27.57 40.63 55.92
N GLY A 24 26.32 40.79 56.35
CA GLY A 24 25.18 40.92 55.43
C GLY A 24 25.12 42.32 54.82
N LYS A 25 24.49 42.41 53.64
CA LYS A 25 23.94 43.66 53.10
C LYS A 25 22.58 43.34 52.47
N ASP A 26 21.57 44.09 52.86
CA ASP A 26 20.24 44.00 52.28
C ASP A 26 20.25 44.41 50.81
N ASN A 27 19.38 43.81 50.00
CA ASN A 27 19.28 44.09 48.57
C ASN A 27 17.82 44.20 48.09
N SER A 28 17.03 45.02 48.79
CA SER A 28 15.61 45.29 48.55
C SER A 28 15.36 46.28 47.40
N GLY A 29 15.93 46.00 46.21
CA GLY A 29 15.86 46.90 45.03
C GLY A 29 15.29 46.32 43.72
N GLY A 30 15.28 44.99 43.53
CA GLY A 30 15.08 44.40 42.19
C GLY A 30 13.66 44.41 41.60
N LEU A 31 12.62 44.47 42.44
CA LEU A 31 11.25 44.07 42.05
C LEU A 31 10.36 45.15 41.42
N ARG A 32 10.88 46.35 41.11
CA ARG A 32 10.12 47.42 40.43
C ARG A 32 10.54 47.72 38.98
N GLY A 33 11.61 47.10 38.47
CA GLY A 33 12.07 47.30 37.09
C GLY A 33 11.33 46.46 36.04
N SER A 34 11.06 45.18 36.34
CA SER A 34 10.66 44.19 35.32
C SER A 34 9.27 44.46 34.70
N LEU A 35 8.28 44.83 35.53
CA LEU A 35 6.88 44.96 35.12
C LEU A 35 6.60 46.14 34.17
N ALA A 36 7.53 47.09 34.03
CA ALA A 36 7.38 48.22 33.12
C ALA A 36 7.70 47.87 31.65
N TYR A 37 8.52 46.83 31.42
CA TYR A 37 9.05 46.52 30.08
C TYR A 37 8.05 45.72 29.24
N GLU A 38 7.36 44.75 29.84
CA GLU A 38 6.41 43.84 29.17
C GLU A 38 5.12 44.54 28.69
N ALA A 39 4.69 45.59 29.40
CA ALA A 39 3.51 46.38 29.04
C ALA A 39 3.71 47.20 27.74
N GLN A 40 4.96 47.49 27.36
CA GLN A 40 5.28 48.36 26.23
C GLN A 40 5.45 47.59 24.91
N THR A 41 5.85 46.31 24.97
CA THR A 41 5.93 45.41 23.80
C THR A 41 4.56 44.93 23.33
N MET A 42 3.66 44.50 24.23
CA MET A 42 2.33 44.02 23.82
C MET A 42 1.52 45.07 23.04
N ARG A 43 1.64 46.36 23.42
CA ARG A 43 0.99 47.49 22.72
C ARG A 43 1.45 47.70 21.27
N ARG A 44 2.58 47.12 20.84
CA ARG A 44 3.04 47.19 19.44
C ARG A 44 2.54 46.06 18.57
N ILE A 45 2.23 44.89 19.13
CA ILE A 45 1.80 43.70 18.39
C ILE A 45 0.32 43.85 17.95
N ALA A 46 -0.54 44.33 18.85
CA ALA A 46 -1.97 44.53 18.57
C ALA A 46 -2.24 45.44 17.36
N SER A 47 -1.40 46.46 17.12
CA SER A 47 -1.57 47.44 16.05
C SER A 47 -1.34 46.87 14.64
N TRP A 48 -0.61 45.76 14.49
CA TRP A 48 -0.40 45.12 13.18
C TRP A 48 -1.58 44.22 12.78
N ILE A 49 -2.19 43.55 13.75
CA ILE A 49 -3.34 42.67 13.54
C ILE A 49 -4.55 43.48 13.01
N LEU A 50 -4.75 44.69 13.53
CA LEU A 50 -5.84 45.58 13.09
C LEU A 50 -5.65 46.13 11.67
N PHE A 51 -4.40 46.23 11.18
CA PHE A 51 -4.11 46.78 9.85
C PHE A 51 -4.22 45.71 8.74
N ALA A 52 -3.85 44.46 9.04
CA ALA A 52 -4.01 43.33 8.12
C ALA A 52 -5.50 42.95 7.90
N ALA A 53 -6.34 43.12 8.92
CA ALA A 53 -7.77 42.84 8.82
C ALA A 53 -8.52 43.78 7.86
N LEU A 54 -8.05 45.04 7.70
CA LEU A 54 -8.73 46.04 6.88
C LEU A 54 -8.46 45.91 5.37
N THR A 55 -7.31 45.32 4.97
CA THR A 55 -6.95 45.16 3.56
C THR A 55 -7.60 43.94 2.91
N ALA A 56 -7.91 42.89 3.69
CA ALA A 56 -8.61 41.69 3.21
C ALA A 56 -10.05 41.98 2.73
N VAL A 57 -10.73 42.95 3.35
CA VAL A 57 -12.14 43.28 3.06
C VAL A 57 -12.31 44.08 1.76
N LEU A 58 -11.28 44.82 1.32
CA LEU A 58 -11.40 45.72 0.16
C LEU A 58 -11.20 45.03 -1.22
N VAL A 59 -10.71 43.78 -1.23
CA VAL A 59 -10.45 43.03 -2.47
C VAL A 59 -11.60 42.08 -2.84
N MET A 60 -12.45 41.67 -1.88
CA MET A 60 -13.61 40.78 -2.13
C MET A 60 -14.88 41.50 -2.65
N ALA A 61 -14.77 42.72 -3.18
CA ALA A 61 -15.93 43.58 -3.50
C ALA A 61 -16.22 43.78 -5.00
N LEU A 62 -15.49 43.14 -5.92
CA LEU A 62 -15.61 43.39 -7.38
C LEU A 62 -15.59 42.11 -8.25
N ALA A 63 -16.13 40.99 -7.75
CA ALA A 63 -16.12 39.70 -8.46
C ALA A 63 -17.48 39.00 -8.61
N GLU A 64 -18.60 39.68 -8.35
CA GLU A 64 -19.93 39.11 -8.64
C GLU A 64 -20.32 39.31 -10.11
N ARG A 65 -20.40 38.21 -10.86
CA ARG A 65 -21.11 38.11 -12.14
C ARG A 65 -21.99 36.85 -12.13
N PRO A 66 -23.31 36.96 -12.33
CA PRO A 66 -24.15 35.77 -12.47
C PRO A 66 -23.88 35.09 -13.82
N ALA A 67 -23.12 34.01 -13.80
CA ALA A 67 -22.90 33.16 -14.97
C ALA A 67 -24.16 32.32 -15.24
N LEU A 68 -25.04 32.80 -16.11
CA LEU A 68 -26.15 32.01 -16.63
C LEU A 68 -25.59 30.83 -17.44
N ALA A 69 -25.81 29.61 -16.95
CA ALA A 69 -25.41 28.39 -17.64
C ALA A 69 -26.25 28.19 -18.91
N GLN A 70 -25.67 28.53 -20.07
CA GLN A 70 -26.19 28.12 -21.38
C GLN A 70 -25.56 26.78 -21.78
N ALA A 71 -26.39 25.80 -22.10
CA ALA A 71 -25.91 24.51 -22.61
C ALA A 71 -25.34 24.65 -24.04
N PRO A 72 -24.30 23.89 -24.43
CA PRO A 72 -23.74 23.99 -25.77
C PRO A 72 -24.72 23.55 -26.86
N THR A 73 -25.19 24.49 -27.68
CA THR A 73 -25.95 24.18 -28.89
C THR A 73 -25.01 23.68 -29.99
N GLY A 74 -25.05 22.38 -30.28
CA GLY A 74 -24.40 21.82 -31.46
C GLY A 74 -25.01 22.35 -32.77
N PRO A 75 -24.28 22.27 -33.90
CA PRO A 75 -24.77 22.78 -35.19
C PRO A 75 -26.00 22.01 -35.67
N GLN A 76 -27.01 22.74 -36.16
CA GLN A 76 -28.26 22.17 -36.68
C GLN A 76 -28.03 21.51 -38.04
N GLY A 77 -28.25 20.19 -38.12
CA GLY A 77 -28.42 19.48 -39.39
C GLY A 77 -29.82 19.69 -39.94
N GLY A 78 -29.94 19.96 -41.25
CA GLY A 78 -31.23 20.09 -41.94
C GLY A 78 -31.96 18.74 -42.10
N PRO A 79 -33.27 18.76 -42.39
CA PRO A 79 -34.06 17.53 -42.54
C PRO A 79 -33.66 16.74 -43.80
N PRO A 80 -33.51 15.40 -43.72
CA PRO A 80 -33.25 14.57 -44.89
C PRO A 80 -34.51 14.43 -45.77
N PRO A 81 -34.39 14.40 -47.10
CA PRO A 81 -35.52 14.27 -48.01
C PRO A 81 -36.12 12.86 -47.96
N SER A 82 -37.46 12.78 -47.97
CA SER A 82 -38.20 11.52 -48.00
C SER A 82 -38.10 10.80 -49.35
N GLN A 83 -37.75 9.51 -49.35
CA GLN A 83 -37.96 8.60 -50.49
C GLN A 83 -39.01 7.53 -50.16
N GLN A 84 -39.60 6.97 -51.21
CA GLN A 84 -40.92 6.34 -51.14
C GLN A 84 -40.88 4.87 -50.68
N GLN A 85 -41.89 4.49 -49.90
CA GLN A 85 -42.06 3.16 -49.32
C GLN A 85 -42.60 2.17 -50.37
N GLN A 86 -41.72 1.39 -50.99
CA GLN A 86 -42.12 0.26 -51.86
C GLN A 86 -42.35 -1.02 -51.04
N LYS A 87 -43.33 -1.83 -51.46
CA LYS A 87 -43.67 -3.11 -50.80
C LYS A 87 -42.57 -4.16 -51.03
N PRO A 88 -42.23 -4.98 -50.02
CA PRO A 88 -41.48 -6.22 -50.24
C PRO A 88 -42.29 -7.23 -51.07
N THR A 89 -41.68 -7.70 -52.16
CA THR A 89 -42.14 -8.86 -52.94
C THR A 89 -41.69 -10.15 -52.22
N PRO A 90 -42.50 -11.24 -52.16
CA PRO A 90 -42.24 -12.35 -51.25
C PRO A 90 -40.96 -13.14 -51.59
N GLN A 91 -40.11 -13.34 -50.58
CA GLN A 91 -38.98 -14.26 -50.62
C GLN A 91 -39.44 -15.68 -50.24
N GLN A 92 -38.96 -16.69 -50.96
CA GLN A 92 -39.51 -18.05 -50.93
C GLN A 92 -39.23 -18.80 -49.63
N SER A 93 -40.22 -19.56 -49.15
CA SER A 93 -40.06 -20.54 -48.07
C SER A 93 -39.15 -21.70 -48.52
N PRO A 94 -38.29 -22.25 -47.63
CA PRO A 94 -37.55 -23.48 -47.91
C PRO A 94 -38.47 -24.69 -48.13
N PRO A 95 -38.03 -25.74 -48.85
CA PRO A 95 -38.82 -26.95 -49.03
C PRO A 95 -39.10 -27.69 -47.71
N PRO A 96 -40.34 -28.13 -47.44
CA PRO A 96 -40.65 -28.94 -46.28
C PRO A 96 -40.16 -30.38 -46.49
N GLY A 97 -38.94 -30.69 -46.00
CA GLY A 97 -38.34 -32.01 -46.23
C GLY A 97 -37.20 -32.44 -45.31
N GLN A 98 -36.66 -31.56 -44.47
CA GLN A 98 -35.68 -31.94 -43.44
C GLN A 98 -36.08 -31.31 -42.11
N GLN A 99 -36.31 -32.16 -41.09
CA GLN A 99 -36.36 -31.69 -39.71
C GLN A 99 -34.98 -31.13 -39.35
N PRO A 100 -34.89 -30.01 -38.61
CA PRO A 100 -33.68 -29.71 -37.86
C PRO A 100 -33.32 -30.93 -37.00
N PRO A 101 -32.05 -31.34 -36.89
CA PRO A 101 -31.66 -32.37 -35.94
C PRO A 101 -32.20 -31.97 -34.56
N GLN A 102 -32.97 -32.86 -33.93
CA GLN A 102 -33.75 -32.53 -32.73
C GLN A 102 -32.84 -31.88 -31.69
N SER A 103 -33.32 -30.77 -31.12
CA SER A 103 -32.62 -29.89 -30.18
C SER A 103 -31.73 -30.65 -29.20
N GLY A 104 -30.45 -30.81 -29.56
CA GLY A 104 -29.45 -31.35 -28.67
C GLY A 104 -29.34 -30.42 -27.47
N VAL A 105 -29.54 -30.97 -26.26
CA VAL A 105 -29.46 -30.18 -25.04
C VAL A 105 -28.05 -29.60 -24.95
N SER A 106 -27.94 -28.28 -25.16
CA SER A 106 -26.68 -27.55 -25.02
C SER A 106 -26.36 -27.44 -23.54
N ILE A 107 -25.75 -28.49 -22.98
CA ILE A 107 -25.30 -28.53 -21.59
C ILE A 107 -24.13 -27.55 -21.46
N SER A 108 -24.46 -26.29 -21.17
CA SER A 108 -23.49 -25.28 -20.73
C SER A 108 -23.07 -25.65 -19.30
N VAL A 109 -22.03 -26.48 -19.19
CA VAL A 109 -21.38 -26.74 -17.92
C VAL A 109 -20.58 -25.50 -17.56
N ASP A 110 -21.08 -24.70 -16.63
CA ASP A 110 -20.22 -23.76 -15.91
C ASP A 110 -19.11 -24.58 -15.21
N VAL A 111 -17.87 -24.14 -15.32
CA VAL A 111 -16.68 -24.81 -14.78
C VAL A 111 -15.87 -23.76 -14.02
N PRO A 112 -15.63 -23.93 -12.71
CA PRO A 112 -14.82 -22.98 -11.96
C PRO A 112 -13.39 -22.99 -12.52
N VAL A 113 -12.95 -21.82 -12.97
CA VAL A 113 -11.57 -21.56 -13.39
C VAL A 113 -10.92 -20.71 -12.30
N VAL A 114 -9.97 -21.29 -11.58
CA VAL A 114 -9.13 -20.55 -10.64
C VAL A 114 -8.08 -19.82 -11.47
N THR A 115 -7.99 -18.49 -11.29
CA THR A 115 -6.94 -17.66 -11.90
C THR A 115 -6.14 -16.98 -10.80
N MET A 116 -4.82 -16.94 -10.97
CA MET A 116 -3.91 -16.27 -10.06
C MET A 116 -2.75 -15.66 -10.84
N ASP A 117 -2.34 -14.47 -10.42
CA ASP A 117 -1.07 -13.91 -10.87
C ASP A 117 0.08 -14.45 -10.03
N VAL A 118 1.22 -14.65 -10.69
CA VAL A 118 2.42 -15.27 -10.13
C VAL A 118 3.64 -14.45 -10.50
N VAL A 119 4.47 -14.12 -9.51
CA VAL A 119 5.80 -13.51 -9.72
C VAL A 119 6.89 -14.51 -9.38
N ALA A 120 7.95 -14.54 -10.19
CA ALA A 120 9.16 -15.30 -9.93
C ALA A 120 10.35 -14.34 -9.86
N ALA A 121 11.11 -14.35 -8.77
CA ALA A 121 12.27 -13.48 -8.59
C ALA A 121 13.44 -14.19 -7.86
N THR A 122 14.64 -13.63 -7.96
CA THR A 122 15.79 -14.01 -7.12
C THR A 122 15.53 -13.66 -5.65
N GLN A 123 16.35 -14.19 -4.72
CA GLN A 123 16.36 -13.70 -3.33
C GLN A 123 16.81 -12.23 -3.17
N HIS A 124 17.22 -11.56 -4.25
CA HIS A 124 17.55 -10.13 -4.28
C HIS A 124 16.43 -9.28 -4.91
N GLY A 125 15.30 -9.89 -5.29
CA GLY A 125 14.14 -9.19 -5.88
C GLY A 125 14.20 -9.07 -7.41
N ASP A 126 15.27 -9.52 -8.07
CA ASP A 126 15.37 -9.47 -9.54
C ASP A 126 14.36 -10.45 -10.16
N LEU A 127 13.45 -9.94 -10.98
CA LEU A 127 12.49 -10.77 -11.71
C LEU A 127 13.19 -11.82 -12.59
N ILE A 128 12.59 -13.00 -12.71
CA ILE A 128 13.02 -14.06 -13.61
C ILE A 128 12.19 -13.94 -14.91
N PRO A 129 12.76 -13.39 -16.00
CA PRO A 129 12.03 -13.14 -17.23
C PRO A 129 11.89 -14.40 -18.08
N ASN A 130 11.01 -14.34 -19.09
CA ASN A 130 10.89 -15.34 -20.15
C ASN A 130 10.54 -16.77 -19.68
N LEU A 131 9.97 -16.92 -18.48
CA LEU A 131 9.39 -18.19 -18.05
C LEU A 131 8.19 -18.53 -18.94
N LYS A 132 8.06 -19.81 -19.28
CA LYS A 132 6.96 -20.33 -20.08
C LYS A 132 6.01 -21.15 -19.22
N LYS A 133 4.83 -21.46 -19.76
CA LYS A 133 3.85 -22.36 -19.12
C LYS A 133 4.48 -23.66 -18.61
N GLU A 134 5.40 -24.23 -19.38
CA GLU A 134 6.08 -25.50 -19.07
C GLU A 134 7.06 -25.38 -17.88
N ASN A 135 7.41 -24.16 -17.46
CA ASN A 135 8.23 -23.92 -16.27
C ASN A 135 7.42 -23.89 -14.97
N PHE A 136 6.08 -23.98 -15.01
CA PHE A 136 5.23 -23.91 -13.81
C PHE A 136 4.55 -25.24 -13.55
N ARG A 137 4.64 -25.72 -12.30
CA ARG A 137 3.79 -26.78 -11.76
C ARG A 137 2.83 -26.18 -10.73
N VAL A 138 1.54 -26.40 -10.93
CA VAL A 138 0.49 -26.02 -9.96
C VAL A 138 0.02 -27.28 -9.24
N LEU A 139 -0.02 -27.22 -7.91
CA LEU A 139 -0.60 -28.25 -7.04
C LEU A 139 -1.78 -27.63 -6.28
N ASP A 140 -2.94 -28.28 -6.30
CA ASP A 140 -4.17 -27.89 -5.61
C ASP A 140 -4.51 -28.95 -4.56
N ASP A 141 -4.44 -28.59 -3.28
CA ASP A 141 -4.36 -29.51 -2.12
C ASP A 141 -3.32 -30.65 -2.32
N GLY A 142 -2.22 -30.33 -3.02
CA GLY A 142 -1.14 -31.26 -3.35
C GLY A 142 -1.36 -32.08 -4.63
N VAL A 143 -2.55 -32.05 -5.24
CA VAL A 143 -2.87 -32.74 -6.49
C VAL A 143 -2.42 -31.87 -7.68
N PRO A 144 -1.58 -32.38 -8.61
CA PRO A 144 -1.16 -31.62 -9.78
C PRO A 144 -2.33 -31.21 -10.68
N GLN A 145 -2.40 -29.92 -11.03
CA GLN A 145 -3.43 -29.38 -11.92
C GLN A 145 -2.86 -29.02 -13.29
N ALA A 146 -3.64 -29.28 -14.34
CA ALA A 146 -3.32 -28.84 -15.68
C ALA A 146 -3.57 -27.33 -15.81
N ILE A 147 -2.52 -26.56 -16.07
CA ILE A 147 -2.65 -25.13 -16.39
C ILE A 147 -3.47 -25.00 -17.68
N THR A 148 -4.65 -24.39 -17.59
CA THR A 148 -5.55 -24.16 -18.73
C THR A 148 -5.13 -22.92 -19.51
N ASN A 149 -4.87 -21.81 -18.81
CA ASN A 149 -4.41 -20.56 -19.39
C ASN A 149 -3.05 -20.12 -18.80
N PHE A 150 -2.21 -19.50 -19.62
CA PHE A 150 -0.94 -18.91 -19.21
C PHE A 150 -0.65 -17.67 -20.05
N ALA A 151 -0.43 -16.52 -19.41
CA ALA A 151 -0.02 -15.30 -20.09
C ALA A 151 1.02 -14.52 -19.27
N PRO A 152 2.16 -14.09 -19.84
CA PRO A 152 2.91 -12.98 -19.28
C PRO A 152 2.06 -11.70 -19.40
N THR A 153 2.12 -10.83 -18.40
CA THR A 153 1.27 -9.62 -18.37
C THR A 153 2.11 -8.34 -18.36
N ASP A 154 1.79 -7.42 -19.27
CA ASP A 154 2.19 -6.01 -19.25
C ASP A 154 0.93 -5.14 -19.29
N ALA A 155 0.33 -4.97 -18.11
CA ALA A 155 -0.75 -4.01 -17.92
C ALA A 155 -0.17 -2.70 -17.36
N PRO A 156 -0.88 -1.57 -17.52
CA PRO A 156 -0.76 -0.49 -16.55
C PRO A 156 -0.97 -1.01 -15.13
N ILE A 157 -0.22 -0.48 -14.17
CA ILE A 157 -0.53 -0.67 -12.75
C ILE A 157 -1.81 0.11 -12.47
N THR A 158 -2.76 -0.49 -11.75
CA THR A 158 -3.86 0.22 -11.08
C THR A 158 -3.80 -0.15 -9.60
N MET A 159 -3.52 0.84 -8.75
CA MET A 159 -3.28 0.60 -7.32
C MET A 159 -3.87 1.69 -6.43
N VAL A 160 -4.30 1.29 -5.24
CA VAL A 160 -4.47 2.20 -4.10
C VAL A 160 -3.16 2.21 -3.32
N LEU A 161 -2.59 3.40 -3.12
CA LEU A 161 -1.53 3.64 -2.15
C LEU A 161 -2.22 3.94 -0.81
N LEU A 162 -2.20 2.98 0.12
CA LEU A 162 -2.88 3.05 1.40
C LEU A 162 -1.86 3.30 2.53
N LEU A 163 -1.94 4.47 3.16
CA LEU A 163 -0.97 4.94 4.15
C LEU A 163 -1.55 4.97 5.56
N GLU A 164 -0.88 4.34 6.53
CA GLU A 164 -1.18 4.60 7.94
C GLU A 164 -0.82 6.05 8.25
N PHE A 165 -1.83 6.84 8.64
CA PHE A 165 -1.69 8.25 9.00
C PHE A 165 -2.23 8.49 10.42
N SER A 166 -1.71 7.69 11.36
CA SER A 166 -2.01 7.73 12.79
C SER A 166 -1.07 8.68 13.56
N ASN A 167 -1.58 9.28 14.63
CA ASN A 167 -0.85 10.09 15.60
C ASN A 167 -0.21 9.22 16.72
N ASP A 168 0.11 7.95 16.44
CA ASP A 168 0.86 7.10 17.38
C ASP A 168 2.36 7.48 17.39
N ARG A 169 2.99 7.26 18.54
CA ARG A 169 4.43 7.43 18.86
C ARG A 169 5.04 8.80 18.48
N TRP A 170 5.37 9.58 19.51
CA TRP A 170 6.08 10.86 19.38
C TRP A 170 5.42 11.90 18.43
N GLY A 171 4.11 11.80 18.22
CA GLY A 171 3.35 12.73 17.37
C GLY A 171 3.25 12.31 15.90
N GLY A 172 3.12 11.01 15.63
CA GLY A 172 2.93 10.47 14.28
C GLY A 172 4.20 9.90 13.64
N PHE A 173 4.97 9.09 14.35
CA PHE A 173 6.15 8.41 13.77
C PHE A 173 5.79 7.55 12.54
N PHE A 174 4.65 6.85 12.57
CA PHE A 174 4.20 6.04 11.43
C PHE A 174 3.62 6.91 10.31
N SER A 175 2.87 7.96 10.64
CA SER A 175 2.47 9.01 9.68
C SER A 175 3.66 9.63 8.94
N TYR A 176 4.76 9.87 9.64
CA TYR A 176 6.01 10.35 9.04
C TYR A 176 6.58 9.33 8.06
N LEU A 177 6.81 8.08 8.50
CA LEU A 177 7.43 7.07 7.64
C LEU A 177 6.55 6.71 6.44
N SER A 178 5.22 6.58 6.61
CA SER A 178 4.30 6.30 5.50
C SER A 178 4.32 7.43 4.45
N LYS A 179 4.18 8.68 4.89
CA LYS A 179 4.27 9.88 4.04
C LYS A 179 5.59 9.93 3.27
N TYR A 180 6.72 9.94 3.97
CA TYR A 180 8.02 10.18 3.33
C TYR A 180 8.48 8.98 2.48
N TRP A 181 8.30 7.74 2.93
CA TRP A 181 8.74 6.59 2.15
C TRP A 181 7.88 6.33 0.93
N SER A 182 6.57 6.63 0.96
CA SER A 182 5.70 6.45 -0.20
C SER A 182 6.19 7.21 -1.45
N GLN A 183 6.93 8.32 -1.26
CA GLN A 183 7.46 9.13 -2.35
C GLN A 183 8.48 8.37 -3.23
N TYR A 184 9.18 7.36 -2.69
CA TYR A 184 10.09 6.51 -3.46
C TYR A 184 9.39 5.61 -4.51
N LEU A 185 8.06 5.42 -4.40
CA LEU A 185 7.27 4.66 -5.38
C LEU A 185 7.21 5.36 -6.74
N PHE A 186 7.08 6.69 -6.75
CA PHE A 186 6.69 7.47 -7.94
C PHE A 186 7.76 7.48 -9.04
N SER A 187 9.04 7.36 -8.70
CA SER A 187 10.15 7.23 -9.66
C SER A 187 10.15 5.89 -10.41
N ASN A 188 9.37 4.90 -9.97
CA ASN A 188 9.24 3.58 -10.58
C ASN A 188 7.93 3.41 -11.39
N LEU A 189 7.07 4.43 -11.40
CA LEU A 189 5.80 4.41 -12.13
C LEU A 189 5.93 4.89 -13.57
N GLN A 190 4.97 4.48 -14.40
CA GLN A 190 4.87 4.86 -15.81
C GLN A 190 3.70 5.84 -16.02
N PRO A 191 3.72 6.67 -17.09
CA PRO A 191 2.61 7.57 -17.39
C PRO A 191 1.26 6.85 -17.47
N LYS A 192 1.23 5.62 -18.02
CA LYS A 192 0.01 4.80 -18.17
C LYS A 192 -0.63 4.31 -16.86
N ASP A 193 0.11 4.30 -15.75
CA ASP A 193 -0.35 3.72 -14.48
C ASP A 193 -1.39 4.62 -13.76
N TRP A 194 -2.33 4.00 -13.06
CA TRP A 194 -3.36 4.65 -12.25
C TRP A 194 -3.06 4.50 -10.76
N VAL A 195 -3.14 5.61 -10.02
CA VAL A 195 -2.90 5.64 -8.58
C VAL A 195 -4.05 6.39 -7.91
N ALA A 196 -4.67 5.77 -6.92
CA ALA A 196 -5.44 6.46 -5.89
C ALA A 196 -4.61 6.56 -4.60
N LEU A 197 -4.87 7.57 -3.77
CA LEU A 197 -4.24 7.75 -2.46
C LEU A 197 -5.31 7.71 -1.39
N GLU A 198 -5.13 6.77 -0.47
CA GLU A 198 -5.97 6.63 0.72
C GLU A 198 -5.08 6.70 1.97
N THR A 199 -5.57 7.38 3.02
CA THR A 199 -4.95 7.37 4.35
C THR A 199 -5.89 6.74 5.36
N PHE A 200 -5.38 6.29 6.51
CA PHE A 200 -6.24 5.80 7.60
C PHE A 200 -5.72 6.11 9.00
N ASP A 201 -6.64 6.43 9.91
CA ASP A 201 -6.46 6.47 11.36
C ASP A 201 -7.53 5.62 12.07
N MET A 202 -8.58 6.22 12.66
CA MET A 202 -9.80 5.53 13.09
C MET A 202 -10.68 5.07 11.91
N LYS A 203 -10.49 5.66 10.73
CA LYS A 203 -11.30 5.45 9.52
C LYS A 203 -10.45 5.66 8.26
N THR A 204 -10.94 5.19 7.12
CA THR A 204 -10.31 5.45 5.82
C THR A 204 -10.66 6.84 5.28
N HIS A 205 -9.71 7.48 4.60
CA HIS A 205 -9.82 8.75 3.91
C HIS A 205 -9.36 8.57 2.46
N ILE A 206 -10.15 9.03 1.48
CA ILE A 206 -9.69 9.16 0.09
C ILE A 206 -9.14 10.57 -0.08
N GLU A 207 -7.82 10.68 -0.26
CA GLU A 207 -7.16 11.97 -0.51
C GLU A 207 -7.17 12.33 -2.01
N VAL A 208 -6.98 11.31 -2.87
CA VAL A 208 -7.03 11.43 -4.33
C VAL A 208 -7.65 10.16 -4.91
N ASP A 209 -8.62 10.30 -5.82
CA ASP A 209 -9.15 9.17 -6.58
C ASP A 209 -8.14 8.71 -7.66
N PHE A 210 -8.46 7.65 -8.42
CA PHE A 210 -7.59 7.09 -9.45
C PHE A 210 -7.25 8.12 -10.52
N THR A 211 -6.00 8.59 -10.47
CA THR A 211 -5.44 9.55 -11.42
C THR A 211 -4.22 8.97 -12.14
N GLN A 212 -3.99 9.42 -13.37
CA GLN A 212 -2.72 9.21 -14.08
C GLN A 212 -1.72 10.36 -13.82
N ASN A 213 -2.15 11.44 -13.14
CA ASN A 213 -1.28 12.55 -12.73
C ASN A 213 -0.54 12.20 -11.43
N LYS A 214 0.76 11.94 -11.52
CA LYS A 214 1.57 11.54 -10.37
C LYS A 214 1.90 12.75 -9.47
N ASP A 215 1.95 13.95 -10.04
CA ASP A 215 2.19 15.18 -9.31
C ASP A 215 1.01 15.54 -8.40
N GLU A 216 -0.23 15.28 -8.84
CA GLU A 216 -1.45 15.43 -8.02
C GLU A 216 -1.37 14.60 -6.74
N VAL A 217 -0.99 13.33 -6.85
CA VAL A 217 -0.80 12.43 -5.70
C VAL A 217 0.38 12.86 -4.82
N LEU A 218 1.51 13.26 -5.40
CA LEU A 218 2.65 13.77 -4.66
C LEU A 218 2.33 15.08 -3.91
N GLN A 219 1.51 15.97 -4.49
CA GLN A 219 1.01 17.15 -3.80
C GLN A 219 0.06 16.78 -2.66
N ALA A 220 -0.84 15.80 -2.82
CA ALA A 220 -1.67 15.34 -1.71
C ALA A 220 -0.82 14.79 -0.55
N ILE A 221 0.14 13.91 -0.83
CA ILE A 221 1.13 13.41 0.16
C ILE A 221 1.86 14.57 0.85
N TYR A 222 2.26 15.60 0.10
CA TYR A 222 2.92 16.79 0.65
C TYR A 222 2.01 17.55 1.64
N HIS A 223 0.72 17.69 1.35
CA HIS A 223 -0.25 18.43 2.18
C HIS A 223 -0.80 17.62 3.39
N LEU A 224 -0.47 16.34 3.54
CA LEU A 224 -0.74 15.58 4.77
C LEU A 224 0.00 16.17 5.98
N TYR A 225 -0.64 17.07 6.72
CA TYR A 225 0.02 17.89 7.76
C TYR A 225 0.05 17.25 9.15
N PHE A 226 -1.12 16.94 9.72
CA PHE A 226 -1.25 16.40 11.07
C PHE A 226 -2.32 15.30 11.11
N PRO A 227 -2.00 14.09 11.61
CA PRO A 227 -2.97 13.02 11.79
C PRO A 227 -4.00 13.37 12.88
N GLY A 228 -5.27 13.02 12.66
CA GLY A 228 -6.38 13.44 13.52
C GLY A 228 -6.49 12.63 14.82
N PHE A 229 -6.24 11.32 14.73
CA PHE A 229 -6.40 10.36 15.82
C PHE A 229 -5.10 9.55 16.03
N SER A 230 -4.85 9.03 17.23
CA SER A 230 -3.67 8.18 17.53
C SER A 230 -3.90 6.71 17.17
N GLU A 231 -5.14 6.37 16.87
CA GLU A 231 -5.64 5.08 16.46
C GLU A 231 -5.17 4.71 15.04
N SER A 232 -5.09 3.40 14.80
CA SER A 232 -4.75 2.78 13.53
C SER A 232 -5.66 1.57 13.33
N ASN A 233 -6.63 1.68 12.42
CA ASN A 233 -7.65 0.68 12.15
C ASN A 233 -7.38 0.00 10.79
N VAL A 234 -6.25 -0.71 10.71
CA VAL A 234 -5.75 -1.32 9.46
C VAL A 234 -6.67 -2.42 8.93
N PHE A 235 -7.48 -3.08 9.77
CA PHE A 235 -8.45 -4.07 9.29
C PHE A 235 -9.64 -3.41 8.61
N ASP A 236 -10.27 -2.42 9.26
CA ASP A 236 -11.37 -1.67 8.65
C ASP A 236 -10.89 -0.98 7.37
N ALA A 237 -9.69 -0.39 7.36
CA ALA A 237 -9.12 0.26 6.18
C ALA A 237 -8.93 -0.70 5.00
N LEU A 238 -8.29 -1.87 5.22
CA LEU A 238 -8.13 -2.88 4.16
C LEU A 238 -9.48 -3.35 3.59
N LEU A 239 -10.51 -3.48 4.42
CA LEU A 239 -11.83 -3.95 4.00
C LEU A 239 -12.61 -2.86 3.26
N GLU A 240 -12.56 -1.61 3.72
CA GLU A 240 -13.15 -0.44 3.04
C GLU A 240 -12.49 -0.21 1.66
N THR A 241 -11.15 -0.28 1.56
CA THR A 241 -10.44 -0.20 0.27
C THR A 241 -10.76 -1.38 -0.66
N ILE A 242 -10.85 -2.62 -0.16
CA ILE A 242 -11.22 -3.78 -0.99
C ILE A 242 -12.67 -3.69 -1.49
N ASP A 243 -13.60 -3.19 -0.68
CA ASP A 243 -14.99 -2.99 -1.10
C ASP A 243 -15.07 -1.94 -2.22
N ARG A 244 -14.41 -0.79 -2.03
CA ARG A 244 -14.27 0.28 -3.04
C ARG A 244 -13.65 -0.21 -4.36
N LEU A 245 -12.70 -1.15 -4.30
CA LEU A 245 -12.04 -1.69 -5.49
C LEU A 245 -12.93 -2.58 -6.36
N LYS A 246 -14.10 -3.04 -5.88
CA LYS A 246 -15.02 -3.90 -6.65
C LYS A 246 -15.52 -3.27 -7.94
N ASP A 247 -15.76 -1.96 -7.96
CA ASP A 247 -16.23 -1.22 -9.13
C ASP A 247 -15.09 -0.87 -10.12
N VAL A 248 -13.84 -0.97 -9.68
CA VAL A 248 -12.66 -0.65 -10.51
C VAL A 248 -12.40 -1.78 -11.51
N LYS A 249 -12.35 -1.45 -12.79
CA LYS A 249 -12.19 -2.41 -13.90
C LYS A 249 -10.72 -2.76 -14.16
N GLY A 250 -10.48 -4.02 -14.55
CA GLY A 250 -9.14 -4.56 -14.74
C GLY A 250 -8.53 -5.02 -13.42
N ARG A 251 -7.24 -5.37 -13.44
CA ARG A 251 -6.53 -5.80 -12.22
C ARG A 251 -6.29 -4.62 -11.30
N ARG A 252 -6.61 -4.79 -10.02
CA ARG A 252 -6.39 -3.82 -8.94
C ARG A 252 -5.33 -4.34 -7.98
N SER A 253 -4.81 -3.48 -7.12
CA SER A 253 -3.86 -3.83 -6.05
C SER A 253 -3.89 -2.79 -4.94
N ILE A 254 -3.40 -3.16 -3.75
CA ILE A 254 -3.18 -2.24 -2.64
C ILE A 254 -1.70 -2.24 -2.30
N VAL A 255 -1.08 -1.06 -2.18
CA VAL A 255 0.26 -0.87 -1.63
C VAL A 255 0.09 -0.25 -0.24
N LEU A 256 0.19 -1.09 0.80
CA LEU A 256 -0.05 -0.72 2.19
C LEU A 256 1.26 -0.34 2.89
N LEU A 257 1.39 0.90 3.36
CA LEU A 257 2.46 1.33 4.27
C LEU A 257 1.88 1.46 5.68
N ALA A 258 2.18 0.51 6.56
CA ALA A 258 1.63 0.48 7.92
C ALA A 258 2.62 -0.11 8.94
N SER A 259 2.44 0.27 10.21
CA SER A 259 3.05 -0.40 11.36
C SER A 259 2.60 -1.87 11.47
N GLY A 260 1.37 -2.15 10.98
CA GLY A 260 0.70 -3.44 11.04
C GLY A 260 -0.08 -3.68 12.34
N ARG A 261 -0.04 -2.73 13.29
CA ARG A 261 -0.80 -2.79 14.53
C ARG A 261 -2.22 -2.28 14.27
N ASP A 262 -3.21 -3.07 14.66
CA ASP A 262 -4.60 -2.60 14.76
C ASP A 262 -4.89 -2.10 16.19
N THR A 263 -5.95 -1.31 16.35
CA THR A 263 -6.31 -0.67 17.63
C THR A 263 -7.78 -0.85 17.96
N PHE A 264 -8.69 -0.35 17.13
CA PHE A 264 -10.14 -0.40 17.35
C PHE A 264 -10.92 -0.63 16.04
N SER A 265 -10.41 -1.45 15.12
CA SER A 265 -11.21 -1.87 13.96
C SER A 265 -12.49 -2.58 14.43
N LYS A 266 -13.58 -2.35 13.71
CA LYS A 266 -14.88 -3.02 13.94
C LYS A 266 -14.79 -4.51 13.56
N HIS A 267 -13.96 -4.83 12.56
CA HIS A 267 -13.71 -6.19 12.13
C HIS A 267 -12.60 -6.86 12.94
N THR A 268 -12.68 -8.18 13.10
CA THR A 268 -11.60 -8.99 13.70
C THR A 268 -10.61 -9.46 12.64
N LEU A 269 -9.44 -9.95 13.09
CA LEU A 269 -8.48 -10.60 12.20
C LEU A 269 -9.10 -11.77 11.41
N ASP A 270 -9.91 -12.62 12.03
CA ASP A 270 -10.56 -13.75 11.34
C ASP A 270 -11.55 -13.29 10.25
N GLN A 271 -12.31 -12.22 10.51
CA GLN A 271 -13.20 -11.61 9.51
C GLN A 271 -12.40 -11.02 8.35
N THR A 272 -11.29 -10.33 8.67
CA THR A 272 -10.35 -9.76 7.70
C THR A 272 -9.76 -10.86 6.81
N MET A 273 -9.15 -11.91 7.41
CA MET A 273 -8.59 -13.03 6.66
C MET A 273 -9.61 -13.72 5.76
N LYS A 274 -10.86 -13.88 6.23
CA LYS A 274 -11.93 -14.46 5.42
C LYS A 274 -12.24 -13.62 4.18
N ALA A 275 -12.27 -12.29 4.31
CA ALA A 275 -12.48 -11.39 3.18
C ALA A 275 -11.26 -11.36 2.24
N LEU A 276 -10.03 -11.30 2.78
CA LEU A 276 -8.80 -11.33 1.99
C LEU A 276 -8.71 -12.58 1.10
N ARG A 277 -9.01 -13.76 1.65
CA ARG A 277 -9.04 -15.04 0.88
C ARG A 277 -10.09 -15.05 -0.23
N GLY A 278 -11.20 -14.33 -0.05
CA GLY A 278 -12.24 -14.16 -1.06
C GLY A 278 -11.97 -13.06 -2.09
N SER A 279 -10.93 -12.24 -1.90
CA SER A 279 -10.60 -11.12 -2.77
C SER A 279 -9.79 -11.55 -4.00
N ASP A 280 -9.89 -10.76 -5.08
CA ASP A 280 -9.03 -10.80 -6.26
C ASP A 280 -7.92 -9.73 -6.23
N VAL A 281 -7.89 -8.89 -5.19
CA VAL A 281 -6.96 -7.76 -5.04
C VAL A 281 -5.70 -8.19 -4.25
N PRO A 282 -4.49 -8.20 -4.87
CA PRO A 282 -3.24 -8.47 -4.16
C PRO A 282 -2.82 -7.27 -3.29
N ILE A 283 -2.38 -7.56 -2.06
CA ILE A 283 -1.86 -6.56 -1.11
C ILE A 283 -0.34 -6.65 -1.03
N PHE A 284 0.34 -5.54 -1.29
CA PHE A 284 1.78 -5.37 -1.17
C PHE A 284 2.09 -4.53 0.07
N CYS A 285 2.61 -5.16 1.13
CA CYS A 285 2.83 -4.54 2.42
C CYS A 285 4.27 -4.00 2.57
N VAL A 286 4.42 -2.79 3.10
CA VAL A 286 5.70 -2.21 3.51
C VAL A 286 5.60 -1.87 5.00
N GLY A 287 6.19 -2.73 5.83
CA GLY A 287 6.05 -2.70 7.28
C GLY A 287 6.93 -1.64 7.96
N LEU A 288 6.30 -0.67 8.61
CA LEU A 288 6.97 0.47 9.27
C LEU A 288 7.48 0.13 10.69
N GLY A 289 6.90 -0.88 11.33
CA GLY A 289 7.19 -1.25 12.73
C GLY A 289 8.63 -1.73 12.98
N ARG A 290 9.32 -2.23 11.96
CA ARG A 290 10.67 -2.80 12.09
C ARG A 290 11.75 -1.74 12.36
N VAL A 291 11.69 -0.60 11.67
CA VAL A 291 12.59 0.54 11.94
C VAL A 291 12.30 1.14 13.32
N TYR A 292 11.03 1.15 13.76
CA TYR A 292 10.65 1.57 15.11
C TYR A 292 11.29 0.68 16.21
N THR A 293 11.25 -0.65 16.07
CA THR A 293 11.94 -1.55 17.03
C THR A 293 13.45 -1.39 16.98
N ASN A 294 14.05 -1.28 15.79
CA ASN A 294 15.50 -1.08 15.65
C ASN A 294 15.96 0.23 16.31
N PHE A 295 15.15 1.30 16.23
CA PHE A 295 15.41 2.56 16.92
C PHE A 295 15.36 2.40 18.45
N LEU A 296 14.30 1.77 18.98
CA LEU A 296 14.18 1.50 20.42
C LEU A 296 15.35 0.66 20.97
N ASP A 297 15.82 -0.32 20.20
CA ASP A 297 16.96 -1.17 20.58
C ASP A 297 18.28 -0.40 20.64
N SER A 298 18.49 0.54 19.71
CA SER A 298 19.67 1.42 19.75
C SER A 298 19.66 2.41 20.92
N MET A 299 18.50 2.67 21.53
CA MET A 299 18.36 3.40 22.80
C MET A 299 18.42 2.49 24.04
N GLY A 300 18.63 1.17 23.88
CA GLY A 300 18.70 0.21 24.98
C GLY A 300 17.35 -0.17 25.60
N SER A 301 16.23 0.03 24.89
CA SER A 301 14.93 -0.47 25.34
C SER A 301 14.87 -2.00 25.28
N MET A 302 14.10 -2.61 26.18
CA MET A 302 13.88 -4.07 26.24
C MET A 302 12.42 -4.48 25.89
N ASN A 303 11.62 -3.54 25.39
CA ASN A 303 10.25 -3.76 24.88
C ASN A 303 9.86 -2.57 23.96
N PRO A 304 8.91 -2.74 23.01
CA PRO A 304 7.95 -3.83 22.88
C PRO A 304 8.08 -4.64 21.57
N HIS A 305 9.03 -5.57 21.48
CA HIS A 305 9.23 -6.39 20.27
C HIS A 305 8.04 -7.26 19.89
N MET A 306 7.34 -7.83 20.87
CA MET A 306 6.32 -8.86 20.62
C MET A 306 5.10 -8.33 19.87
N ASP A 307 4.68 -7.09 20.17
CA ASP A 307 3.56 -6.39 19.53
C ASP A 307 3.87 -6.14 18.04
N TYR A 308 5.02 -5.51 17.75
CA TYR A 308 5.46 -5.27 16.37
C TYR A 308 5.84 -6.55 15.61
N LEU A 309 6.28 -7.61 16.28
CA LEU A 309 6.51 -8.92 15.65
C LEU A 309 5.20 -9.62 15.26
N GLN A 310 4.13 -9.44 16.04
CA GLN A 310 2.79 -9.92 15.66
C GLN A 310 2.27 -9.13 14.45
N ALA A 311 2.36 -7.78 14.50
CA ALA A 311 2.04 -6.88 13.39
C ALA A 311 2.82 -7.19 12.09
N GLU A 312 4.12 -7.48 12.17
CA GLU A 312 4.94 -7.89 11.02
C GLU A 312 4.44 -9.21 10.41
N ASN A 313 4.19 -10.23 11.24
CA ASN A 313 3.69 -11.53 10.75
C ASN A 313 2.27 -11.41 10.17
N GLN A 314 1.47 -10.50 10.70
CA GLN A 314 0.13 -10.19 10.22
C GLN A 314 0.17 -9.53 8.82
N LEU A 315 0.96 -8.47 8.64
CA LEU A 315 1.17 -7.85 7.32
C LEU A 315 1.73 -8.85 6.30
N ARG A 316 2.58 -9.79 6.74
CA ARG A 316 3.10 -10.89 5.91
C ARG A 316 1.97 -11.83 5.44
N THR A 317 1.09 -12.22 6.37
CA THR A 317 -0.05 -13.10 6.10
C THR A 317 -1.06 -12.43 5.17
N PHE A 318 -1.37 -11.14 5.36
CA PHE A 318 -2.25 -10.37 4.46
C PHE A 318 -1.76 -10.38 3.01
N ALA A 319 -0.46 -10.22 2.80
CA ALA A 319 0.15 -10.27 1.48
C ALA A 319 0.13 -11.70 0.87
N GLN A 320 0.53 -12.72 1.65
CA GLN A 320 0.57 -14.12 1.20
C GLN A 320 -0.80 -14.67 0.77
N GLU A 321 -1.86 -14.32 1.48
CA GLU A 321 -3.21 -14.85 1.24
C GLU A 321 -3.93 -14.15 0.08
N THR A 322 -3.50 -12.94 -0.27
CA THR A 322 -3.96 -12.20 -1.46
C THR A 322 -3.04 -12.34 -2.68
N GLY A 323 -1.84 -12.90 -2.50
CA GLY A 323 -0.85 -13.15 -3.57
C GLY A 323 0.12 -12.00 -3.84
N GLY A 324 0.14 -10.96 -3.01
CA GLY A 324 1.17 -9.94 -3.01
C GLY A 324 2.41 -10.35 -2.21
N PHE A 325 3.21 -9.37 -1.76
CA PHE A 325 4.39 -9.62 -0.92
C PHE A 325 4.59 -8.54 0.16
N ALA A 326 5.37 -8.85 1.20
CA ALA A 326 5.57 -7.99 2.36
C ALA A 326 7.06 -7.74 2.66
N TRP A 327 7.47 -6.48 2.58
CA TRP A 327 8.82 -6.00 2.89
C TRP A 327 8.87 -5.38 4.29
N PHE A 328 9.99 -5.60 5.00
CA PHE A 328 10.20 -5.12 6.37
C PHE A 328 11.58 -4.47 6.49
N PRO A 329 11.73 -3.21 6.03
CA PRO A 329 13.01 -2.50 6.03
C PRO A 329 13.60 -2.41 7.43
N GLN A 330 14.92 -2.55 7.52
CA GLN A 330 15.71 -2.32 8.73
C GLN A 330 16.16 -0.86 8.84
N PHE A 331 16.29 -0.15 7.70
CA PHE A 331 16.59 1.28 7.59
C PHE A 331 16.09 1.89 6.27
N GLU A 332 15.96 3.22 6.21
CA GLU A 332 15.41 3.98 5.08
C GLU A 332 16.17 3.79 3.74
N GLY A 333 17.47 3.48 3.80
CA GLY A 333 18.29 3.21 2.61
C GLY A 333 17.83 2.01 1.76
N GLU A 334 16.97 1.14 2.29
CA GLU A 334 16.36 0.03 1.54
C GLU A 334 15.18 0.47 0.66
N MET A 335 14.56 1.64 0.93
CA MET A 335 13.30 2.02 0.29
C MET A 335 13.36 2.14 -1.25
N PRO A 336 14.44 2.64 -1.89
CA PRO A 336 14.54 2.66 -3.36
C PRO A 336 14.51 1.26 -3.99
N ASP A 337 15.15 0.27 -3.35
CA ASP A 337 15.17 -1.12 -3.83
C ASP A 337 13.84 -1.83 -3.56
N ILE A 338 13.22 -1.57 -2.40
CA ILE A 338 11.87 -2.05 -2.06
C ILE A 338 10.86 -1.53 -3.08
N PHE A 339 10.81 -0.23 -3.37
CA PHE A 339 9.82 0.32 -4.29
C PHE A 339 10.08 0.02 -5.77
N ARG A 340 11.34 -0.17 -6.18
CA ARG A 340 11.64 -0.80 -7.47
C ARG A 340 11.06 -2.22 -7.53
N SER A 341 11.16 -2.99 -6.45
CA SER A 341 10.60 -4.35 -6.37
C SER A 341 9.07 -4.33 -6.41
N VAL A 342 8.40 -3.45 -5.64
CA VAL A 342 6.94 -3.25 -5.65
C VAL A 342 6.43 -2.96 -7.06
N ALA A 343 6.96 -1.92 -7.73
CA ALA A 343 6.54 -1.57 -9.08
C ALA A 343 6.86 -2.66 -10.12
N SER A 344 7.95 -3.41 -9.92
CA SER A 344 8.31 -4.54 -10.79
C SER A 344 7.35 -5.72 -10.64
N PHE A 345 6.98 -6.06 -9.40
CA PHE A 345 6.04 -7.14 -9.08
C PHE A 345 4.63 -6.79 -9.54
N LEU A 346 4.18 -5.54 -9.33
CA LEU A 346 2.88 -5.06 -9.80
C LEU A 346 2.73 -5.17 -11.33
N ARG A 347 3.78 -4.80 -12.07
CA ARG A 347 3.76 -4.74 -13.54
C ARG A 347 3.95 -6.10 -14.21
N HIS A 348 4.93 -6.88 -13.78
CA HIS A 348 5.41 -8.07 -14.50
C HIS A 348 5.00 -9.37 -13.80
N GLN A 349 3.75 -9.77 -14.04
CA GLN A 349 3.17 -10.98 -13.46
C GLN A 349 2.87 -12.01 -14.54
N TYR A 350 2.96 -13.30 -14.22
CA TYR A 350 2.47 -14.38 -15.06
C TYR A 350 1.07 -14.76 -14.57
N SER A 351 0.05 -14.54 -15.38
CA SER A 351 -1.31 -14.98 -15.07
C SER A 351 -1.44 -16.45 -15.41
N ILE A 352 -1.78 -17.26 -14.40
CA ILE A 352 -1.93 -18.71 -14.49
C ILE A 352 -3.37 -19.06 -14.13
N SER A 353 -4.05 -19.81 -15.00
CA SER A 353 -5.37 -20.38 -14.68
C SER A 353 -5.36 -21.89 -14.74
N PHE A 354 -6.18 -22.54 -13.92
CA PHE A 354 -6.45 -23.97 -13.96
C PHE A 354 -7.91 -24.26 -13.58
N THR A 355 -8.37 -25.48 -13.88
CA THR A 355 -9.65 -26.01 -13.39
C THR A 355 -9.37 -27.03 -12.29
N PRO A 356 -9.91 -26.85 -11.06
CA PRO A 356 -9.70 -27.81 -9.97
C PRO A 356 -10.23 -29.20 -10.32
N SER A 357 -9.38 -30.23 -10.23
CA SER A 357 -9.75 -31.62 -10.53
C SER A 357 -10.87 -32.16 -9.63
N GLY A 358 -11.04 -31.60 -8.42
CA GLY A 358 -12.16 -31.89 -7.52
C GLY A 358 -13.47 -31.14 -7.85
N GLY A 359 -13.53 -30.40 -8.96
CA GLY A 359 -14.71 -29.65 -9.40
C GLY A 359 -14.92 -28.29 -8.72
N GLY A 360 -14.04 -27.88 -7.81
CA GLY A 360 -13.91 -26.49 -7.32
C GLY A 360 -15.14 -25.88 -6.64
N ARG A 361 -16.04 -26.71 -6.08
CA ARG A 361 -17.42 -26.35 -5.71
C ARG A 361 -17.88 -26.78 -4.31
N ASP A 362 -16.97 -27.06 -3.39
CA ASP A 362 -17.34 -27.51 -2.04
C ASP A 362 -17.47 -26.37 -1.02
N GLY A 363 -17.25 -25.11 -1.43
CA GLY A 363 -17.30 -23.94 -0.56
C GLY A 363 -16.14 -23.81 0.44
N LYS A 364 -15.09 -24.64 0.35
CA LYS A 364 -13.93 -24.61 1.27
C LYS A 364 -12.78 -23.76 0.74
N PHE A 365 -11.76 -23.56 1.58
CA PHE A 365 -10.46 -23.04 1.13
C PHE A 365 -9.58 -24.21 0.67
N HIS A 366 -9.02 -24.10 -0.53
CA HIS A 366 -8.09 -25.08 -1.12
C HIS A 366 -6.70 -24.45 -1.20
N LYS A 367 -5.67 -25.16 -0.76
CA LYS A 367 -4.29 -24.64 -0.73
C LYS A 367 -3.62 -24.87 -2.07
N VAL A 368 -3.15 -23.80 -2.70
CA VAL A 368 -2.41 -23.87 -3.97
C VAL A 368 -0.92 -23.66 -3.73
N LYS A 369 -0.10 -24.48 -4.37
CA LYS A 369 1.35 -24.31 -4.45
C LYS A 369 1.79 -24.21 -5.90
N VAL A 370 2.54 -23.16 -6.21
CA VAL A 370 3.18 -22.98 -7.53
C VAL A 370 4.69 -23.23 -7.40
N GLU A 371 5.23 -24.11 -8.24
CA GLU A 371 6.66 -24.46 -8.28
C GLU A 371 7.27 -24.14 -9.64
N LEU A 372 8.54 -23.70 -9.68
CA LEU A 372 9.29 -23.63 -10.93
C LEU A 372 10.02 -24.93 -11.23
N VAL A 373 9.80 -25.44 -12.45
CA VAL A 373 10.36 -26.69 -12.95
C VAL A 373 11.21 -26.48 -14.21
N ALA A 374 12.24 -27.33 -14.34
CA ALA A 374 13.03 -27.48 -15.56
C ALA A 374 12.32 -28.45 -16.54
N PRO A 375 12.73 -28.49 -17.83
CA PRO A 375 12.10 -29.35 -18.85
C PRO A 375 12.19 -30.87 -18.58
N ASP A 376 13.06 -31.30 -17.65
CA ASP A 376 13.17 -32.68 -17.16
C ASP A 376 12.21 -33.00 -16.00
N GLY A 377 11.41 -32.02 -15.56
CA GLY A 377 10.50 -32.12 -14.42
C GLY A 377 11.17 -31.88 -13.04
N GLY A 378 12.48 -31.67 -13.00
CA GLY A 378 13.24 -31.31 -11.80
C GLY A 378 13.10 -29.82 -11.42
N PRO A 379 13.73 -29.38 -10.31
CA PRO A 379 13.70 -27.97 -9.90
C PRO A 379 14.44 -27.07 -10.90
N LEU A 380 13.85 -25.93 -11.27
CA LEU A 380 14.49 -24.99 -12.18
C LEU A 380 15.79 -24.44 -11.58
N THR A 381 16.89 -24.45 -12.33
CA THR A 381 18.16 -23.85 -11.88
C THR A 381 18.32 -22.46 -12.50
N ILE A 382 18.30 -21.42 -11.65
CA ILE A 382 18.62 -20.04 -12.04
C ILE A 382 20.12 -19.79 -11.84
N VAL A 383 20.74 -19.07 -12.76
CA VAL A 383 22.14 -18.60 -12.67
C VAL A 383 22.23 -17.11 -12.99
N ASP A 384 23.23 -16.43 -12.43
CA ASP A 384 23.56 -15.05 -12.82
C ASP A 384 24.44 -14.99 -14.08
N GLN A 385 24.76 -13.77 -14.52
CA GLN A 385 25.63 -13.50 -15.67
C GLN A 385 27.05 -14.10 -15.57
N LYS A 386 27.46 -14.57 -14.38
CA LYS A 386 28.75 -15.21 -14.13
C LYS A 386 28.61 -16.73 -13.98
N GLY A 387 27.43 -17.29 -14.27
CA GLY A 387 27.13 -18.72 -14.15
C GLY A 387 26.95 -19.23 -12.72
N LYS A 388 26.95 -18.35 -11.71
CA LYS A 388 26.78 -18.75 -10.31
C LYS A 388 25.29 -19.02 -10.06
N LYS A 389 24.97 -20.16 -9.44
CA LYS A 389 23.60 -20.53 -9.06
C LYS A 389 22.99 -19.50 -8.12
N GLN A 390 21.77 -19.08 -8.42
CA GLN A 390 20.99 -18.14 -7.63
C GLN A 390 19.77 -18.85 -7.03
N LYS A 391 19.42 -18.47 -5.78
CA LYS A 391 18.17 -18.90 -5.16
C LYS A 391 17.05 -18.00 -5.64
N TYR A 392 15.86 -18.58 -5.82
CA TYR A 392 14.66 -17.88 -6.26
C TYR A 392 13.50 -18.10 -5.28
N VAL A 393 12.48 -17.27 -5.42
CA VAL A 393 11.19 -17.33 -4.71
C VAL A 393 10.08 -17.24 -5.75
N VAL A 394 8.99 -17.96 -5.52
CA VAL A 394 7.74 -17.83 -6.27
C VAL A 394 6.72 -17.19 -5.34
N TYR A 395 6.13 -16.09 -5.79
CA TYR A 395 5.09 -15.35 -5.09
C TYR A 395 3.78 -15.59 -5.83
N ALA A 396 2.80 -16.13 -5.12
CA ALA A 396 1.45 -16.42 -5.58
C ALA A 396 0.55 -16.50 -4.34
N ARG A 397 -0.76 -16.35 -4.51
CA ARG A 397 -1.73 -16.55 -3.41
C ARG A 397 -1.67 -17.98 -2.87
N GLU A 398 -1.63 -18.15 -1.55
CA GLU A 398 -1.50 -19.49 -0.93
C GLU A 398 -2.70 -20.43 -1.14
N GLY A 399 -3.83 -19.92 -1.64
CA GLY A 399 -5.01 -20.70 -1.94
C GLY A 399 -6.19 -19.85 -2.40
N TYR A 400 -7.32 -20.50 -2.64
CA TYR A 400 -8.57 -19.86 -3.06
C TYR A 400 -9.75 -20.41 -2.26
N GLN A 401 -10.79 -19.60 -2.08
CA GLN A 401 -12.08 -20.09 -1.63
C GLN A 401 -12.81 -20.68 -2.85
N ALA A 402 -13.10 -21.98 -2.82
CA ALA A 402 -13.99 -22.61 -3.79
C ALA A 402 -15.39 -21.99 -3.71
N THR A 403 -16.08 -21.88 -4.84
CA THR A 403 -17.48 -21.43 -4.85
C THR A 403 -18.38 -22.49 -4.24
N LYS A 404 -19.62 -22.11 -3.91
CA LYS A 404 -20.63 -23.05 -3.41
C LYS A 404 -21.80 -23.11 -4.39
N PRO A 405 -22.24 -24.28 -4.86
CA PRO A 405 -23.37 -24.39 -5.78
C PRO A 405 -24.63 -23.76 -5.15
N GLY A 406 -25.27 -22.87 -5.90
CA GLY A 406 -26.42 -22.08 -5.42
C GLY A 406 -26.08 -20.73 -4.80
N ALA A 407 -24.79 -20.39 -4.62
CA ALA A 407 -24.38 -18.99 -4.47
C ALA A 407 -24.18 -18.40 -5.87
N ALA A 408 -25.17 -17.63 -6.32
CA ALA A 408 -25.03 -16.69 -7.43
C ALA A 408 -24.83 -15.28 -6.85
N ASP A 409 -24.09 -14.44 -7.59
CA ASP A 409 -23.91 -13.02 -7.29
C ASP A 409 -25.18 -12.19 -7.64
#